data_AF-A0A951VNZ0-F1
#
_entry.id   AF-A0A951VNZ0-F1
#
_cell.length_a   1.000
_cell.length_b   1.000
_cell.length_c   1.000
_cell.angle_alpha   90.00
_cell.angle_beta   90.00
_cell.angle_gamma   90.00
#
_symmetry.space_group_name_H-M   'P 1'
#
loop_
_entity.id
_entity.type
_entity.pdbx_description
1 polymer ?
#
loop_
_entity_poly.entity_id
_entity_poly.type
_entity_poly.pdbx_seq_one_letter_code
_entity_poly.pdbx_strand_id
1 'polypeptide(L)'
;MAIELGTTQELTNTQYAPVAALMAYYENQKVLEPLQSVSSSAQKGEFSLANKLTQILVSILTGCEYISEVNTKLGCERKLAQVNRIDRFAEQSTLATALNELSQMNLSELARAVREISDRCSRMRQHDWRGFLMLDFDLSGLPCGKEAEGSQKGYFSGKKTSQDANWPVSAPFLTRKRSGLTSLLATIPPCNASNQPSWGSKVHLT
;
A
#
# COMPACT_ATOMS: atom_id res chain seq x y z
N MET A 1 10.97 22.44 -12.20
CA MET A 1 9.59 22.91 -12.01
C MET A 1 9.41 23.18 -10.53
N ALA A 2 9.21 24.44 -10.14
CA ALA A 2 8.95 24.81 -8.75
C ALA A 2 7.46 24.57 -8.47
N ILE A 3 7.16 23.81 -7.42
CA ILE A 3 5.78 23.59 -6.96
C ILE A 3 5.56 24.57 -5.81
N GLU A 4 4.85 25.65 -6.07
CA GLU A 4 4.45 26.61 -5.03
C GLU A 4 3.12 26.16 -4.42
N LEU A 5 3.12 25.89 -3.12
CA LEU A 5 1.91 25.62 -2.34
C LEU A 5 1.38 26.96 -1.80
N GLY A 6 0.54 27.63 -2.58
CA GLY A 6 -0.13 28.87 -2.21
C GLY A 6 -1.65 28.73 -2.22
N THR A 7 -2.36 29.69 -1.65
CA THR A 7 -3.80 29.84 -1.86
C THR A 7 -4.02 30.35 -3.30
N THR A 8 -4.56 29.49 -4.16
CA THR A 8 -4.85 29.86 -5.55
C THR A 8 -6.11 30.72 -5.62
N GLN A 9 -6.15 31.69 -6.54
CA GLN A 9 -7.40 32.43 -6.85
C GLN A 9 -8.43 31.54 -7.53
N GLU A 10 -7.99 30.44 -8.15
CA GLU A 10 -8.88 29.37 -8.62
C GLU A 10 -9.29 28.43 -7.48
N LEU A 11 -10.58 28.05 -7.50
CA LEU A 11 -11.30 27.23 -6.52
C LEU A 11 -10.99 25.72 -6.66
N THR A 12 -9.74 25.34 -6.89
CA THR A 12 -9.33 23.92 -6.88
C THR A 12 -9.18 23.44 -5.43
N ASN A 13 -10.30 23.40 -4.72
CA ASN A 13 -10.36 22.94 -3.34
C ASN A 13 -10.57 21.42 -3.33
N THR A 14 -9.48 20.68 -3.16
CA THR A 14 -9.52 19.29 -2.72
C THR A 14 -8.99 19.23 -1.31
N GLN A 15 -9.67 18.49 -0.44
CA GLN A 15 -9.19 18.24 0.92
C GLN A 15 -7.86 17.45 0.94
N TYR A 16 -7.45 16.91 -0.21
CA TYR A 16 -6.22 16.13 -0.41
C TYR A 16 -5.16 16.90 -1.22
N ALA A 17 -5.06 18.22 -1.04
CA ALA A 17 -4.10 19.07 -1.79
C ALA A 17 -2.64 18.55 -1.79
N PRO A 18 -2.09 18.03 -0.68
CA PRO A 18 -0.74 17.44 -0.71
C PRO A 18 -0.64 16.20 -1.61
N VAL A 19 -1.67 15.36 -1.64
CA VAL A 19 -1.73 14.18 -2.52
C VAL A 19 -1.86 14.63 -3.98
N ALA A 20 -2.67 15.65 -4.26
CA ALA A 20 -2.76 16.22 -5.61
C ALA A 20 -1.40 16.73 -6.11
N ALA A 21 -0.65 17.47 -5.28
CA ALA A 21 0.70 17.93 -5.61
C ALA A 21 1.66 16.76 -5.87
N LEU A 22 1.60 15.71 -5.04
CA LEU A 22 2.42 14.52 -5.21
C LEU A 22 2.08 13.77 -6.52
N MET A 23 0.80 13.58 -6.82
CA MET A 23 0.37 12.90 -8.04
C MET A 23 0.73 13.69 -9.29
N ALA A 24 0.61 15.02 -9.26
CA ALA A 24 1.07 15.88 -10.35
C ALA A 24 2.59 15.76 -10.58
N TYR A 25 3.37 15.69 -9.50
CA TYR A 25 4.81 15.45 -9.57
C TYR A 25 5.13 14.07 -10.15
N TYR A 26 4.45 13.02 -9.68
CA TYR A 26 4.63 11.65 -10.18
C TYR A 26 4.27 11.53 -11.65
N GLU A 27 3.20 12.19 -12.11
CA GLU A 27 2.81 12.21 -13.51
C GLU A 27 3.89 12.90 -14.38
N ASN A 28 4.34 14.08 -13.98
CA ASN A 28 5.37 14.83 -14.72
C ASN A 28 6.70 14.05 -14.82
N GLN A 29 7.06 13.35 -13.74
CA GLN A 29 8.26 12.53 -13.68
C GLN A 29 8.06 11.12 -14.23
N LYS A 30 6.85 10.74 -14.65
CA LYS A 30 6.51 9.35 -15.03
C LYS A 30 6.93 8.32 -13.97
N VAL A 31 6.75 8.65 -12.70
CA VAL A 31 7.17 7.78 -11.59
C VAL A 31 6.42 6.47 -11.62
N LEU A 32 5.11 6.51 -11.92
CA LEU A 32 4.24 5.33 -11.89
C LEU A 32 4.14 4.58 -13.24
N GLU A 33 4.91 4.99 -14.25
CA GLU A 33 4.95 4.33 -15.56
C GLU A 33 5.19 2.80 -15.47
N PRO A 34 6.04 2.27 -14.55
CA PRO A 34 6.22 0.82 -14.42
C PRO A 34 4.92 0.03 -14.18
N LEU A 35 3.87 0.63 -13.62
CA LEU A 35 2.57 -0.03 -13.42
C LEU A 35 1.89 -0.40 -14.74
N GLN A 36 2.23 0.26 -15.85
CA GLN A 36 1.72 -0.08 -17.18
C GLN A 36 2.20 -1.45 -17.66
N SER A 37 3.30 -1.97 -17.08
CA SER A 37 3.85 -3.28 -17.44
C SER A 37 3.11 -4.47 -16.80
N VAL A 38 2.10 -4.21 -15.96
CA VAL A 38 1.26 -5.27 -15.37
C VAL A 38 0.21 -5.67 -16.39
N SER A 39 0.33 -6.90 -16.88
CA SER A 39 -0.51 -7.46 -17.94
C SER A 39 -1.97 -7.51 -17.51
N SER A 40 -2.90 -7.10 -18.37
CA SER A 40 -4.34 -7.22 -18.09
C SER A 40 -4.92 -8.39 -18.90
N SER A 41 -5.36 -9.46 -18.24
CA SER A 41 -5.97 -10.62 -18.93
C SER A 41 -7.40 -10.36 -19.42
N ALA A 42 -8.08 -9.34 -18.88
CA ALA A 42 -9.44 -8.97 -19.27
C ALA A 42 -9.66 -7.46 -19.13
N GLN A 43 -9.60 -6.69 -20.22
CA GLN A 43 -10.08 -5.30 -20.20
C GLN A 43 -11.41 -5.18 -20.95
N LYS A 44 -12.50 -5.33 -20.21
CA LYS A 44 -13.79 -4.70 -20.52
C LYS A 44 -14.13 -3.78 -19.36
N GLY A 45 -13.83 -2.49 -19.50
CA GLY A 45 -14.14 -1.48 -18.48
C GLY A 45 -13.55 -0.12 -18.82
N GLU A 46 -14.06 0.91 -18.15
CA GLU A 46 -13.66 2.32 -18.32
C GLU A 46 -12.22 2.60 -17.88
N PHE A 47 -11.66 1.77 -17.00
CA PHE A 47 -10.32 1.93 -16.43
C PHE A 47 -9.41 0.74 -16.75
N SER A 48 -8.19 1.04 -17.20
CA SER A 48 -7.12 0.04 -17.33
C SER A 48 -6.68 -0.49 -15.96
N LEU A 49 -6.02 -1.66 -15.91
CA LEU A 49 -5.49 -2.20 -14.65
C LEU A 49 -4.49 -1.25 -14.00
N ALA A 50 -3.59 -0.64 -14.80
CA ALA A 50 -2.64 0.36 -14.31
C ALA A 50 -3.34 1.59 -13.71
N ASN A 51 -4.44 2.05 -14.33
CA ASN A 51 -5.25 3.15 -13.79
C ASN A 51 -5.90 2.74 -12.46
N LYS A 52 -6.44 1.53 -12.35
CA LYS A 52 -7.03 1.02 -11.10
C LYS A 52 -5.99 0.90 -9.99
N LEU A 53 -4.79 0.38 -10.28
CA LEU A 53 -3.68 0.30 -9.32
C LEU A 53 -3.23 1.69 -8.85
N THR A 54 -3.19 2.67 -9.77
CA THR A 54 -2.88 4.06 -9.42
C THR A 54 -3.95 4.65 -8.50
N GLN A 55 -5.24 4.40 -8.78
CA GLN A 55 -6.33 4.85 -7.91
C GLN A 55 -6.30 4.18 -6.53
N ILE A 56 -5.90 2.91 -6.45
CA ILE A 56 -5.69 2.22 -5.16
C ILE A 56 -4.54 2.89 -4.40
N LEU A 57 -3.43 3.22 -5.05
CA LEU A 57 -2.35 3.99 -4.43
C LEU A 57 -2.84 5.34 -3.90
N VAL A 58 -3.62 6.07 -4.70
CA VAL A 58 -4.23 7.34 -4.26
C VAL A 58 -5.10 7.12 -3.02
N SER A 59 -5.91 6.06 -2.98
CA SER A 59 -6.76 5.74 -1.82
C SER A 59 -5.94 5.54 -0.53
N ILE A 60 -4.79 4.87 -0.63
CA ILE A 60 -3.87 4.69 0.48
C ILE A 60 -3.30 6.04 0.92
N LEU A 61 -2.85 6.87 -0.03
CA LEU A 61 -2.27 8.19 0.25
C LEU A 61 -3.28 9.18 0.84
N THR A 62 -4.56 9.03 0.52
CA THR A 62 -5.65 9.83 1.09
C THR A 62 -6.15 9.28 2.44
N GLY A 63 -5.55 8.20 2.95
CA GLY A 63 -5.89 7.60 4.24
C GLY A 63 -7.21 6.84 4.23
N CYS A 64 -7.57 6.18 3.13
CA CYS A 64 -8.62 5.16 3.13
C CYS A 64 -8.08 3.92 3.86
N GLU A 65 -8.77 3.49 4.92
CA GLU A 65 -8.38 2.29 5.69
C GLU A 65 -8.83 1.02 4.95
N TYR A 66 -9.97 1.09 4.27
CA TYR A 66 -10.56 0.01 3.49
C TYR A 66 -10.92 0.49 2.08
N ILE A 67 -10.92 -0.42 1.10
CA ILE A 67 -11.34 -0.11 -0.28
C ILE A 67 -12.79 0.42 -0.31
N SER A 68 -13.66 0.00 0.63
CA SER A 68 -15.04 0.51 0.77
C SER A 68 -15.15 2.00 1.04
N GLU A 69 -14.10 2.62 1.59
CA GLU A 69 -14.09 4.06 1.85
C GLU A 69 -13.82 4.91 0.60
N VAL A 70 -13.39 4.30 -0.53
CA VAL A 70 -13.14 5.04 -1.77
C VAL A 70 -14.39 5.81 -2.22
N ASN A 71 -15.56 5.19 -2.15
CA ASN A 71 -16.80 5.83 -2.57
C ASN A 71 -17.16 7.05 -1.72
N THR A 72 -16.94 6.97 -0.41
CA THR A 72 -17.30 8.04 0.53
C THR A 72 -16.24 9.14 0.58
N LYS A 73 -14.95 8.80 0.50
CA LYS A 73 -13.83 9.75 0.58
C LYS A 73 -13.42 10.34 -0.77
N LEU A 74 -13.38 9.52 -1.82
CA LEU A 74 -12.87 9.92 -3.14
C LEU A 74 -13.96 10.11 -4.19
N GLY A 75 -15.15 9.55 -4.00
CA GLY A 75 -16.24 9.62 -4.99
C GLY A 75 -16.62 11.06 -5.40
N CYS A 76 -16.50 12.02 -4.47
CA CYS A 76 -16.77 13.44 -4.75
C CYS A 76 -15.53 14.26 -5.15
N GLU A 77 -14.32 13.69 -5.12
CA GLU A 77 -13.05 14.40 -5.32
C GLU A 77 -12.71 14.59 -6.81
N ARG A 78 -13.55 15.31 -7.54
CA ARG A 78 -13.37 15.54 -8.99
C ARG A 78 -12.06 16.23 -9.34
N LYS A 79 -11.58 17.14 -8.49
CA LYS A 79 -10.31 17.86 -8.74
C LYS A 79 -9.11 16.95 -8.60
N LEU A 80 -9.11 16.06 -7.61
CA LEU A 80 -8.06 15.05 -7.47
C LEU A 80 -8.11 14.03 -8.62
N ALA A 81 -9.31 13.66 -9.08
CA ALA A 81 -9.49 12.81 -10.26
C ALA A 81 -8.88 13.46 -11.53
N GLN A 82 -9.13 14.74 -11.75
CA GLN A 82 -8.57 15.51 -12.88
C GLN A 82 -7.04 15.53 -12.89
N VAL A 83 -6.40 15.68 -11.72
CA VAL A 83 -4.93 15.60 -11.59
C VAL A 83 -4.41 14.24 -12.04
N ASN A 84 -5.17 13.18 -11.79
CA ASN A 84 -4.87 11.82 -12.23
C ASN A 84 -5.37 11.51 -13.66
N ARG A 85 -5.79 12.52 -14.42
CA ARG A 85 -6.31 12.40 -15.80
C ARG A 85 -7.47 11.41 -15.95
N ILE A 86 -8.32 11.33 -14.93
CA ILE A 86 -9.56 10.54 -14.94
C ILE A 86 -10.75 11.46 -14.62
N ASP A 87 -11.91 11.16 -15.18
CA ASP A 87 -13.12 11.97 -14.95
C ASP A 87 -13.67 11.81 -13.53
N ARG A 88 -13.56 10.58 -13.00
CA ARG A 88 -13.96 10.20 -11.64
C ARG A 88 -13.14 9.00 -11.17
N PHE A 89 -13.06 8.83 -9.85
CA PHE A 89 -12.54 7.59 -9.28
C PHE A 89 -13.49 6.42 -9.58
N ALA A 90 -12.90 5.25 -9.79
CA ALA A 90 -13.62 4.01 -9.91
C ALA A 90 -14.30 3.66 -8.58
N GLU A 91 -15.48 3.08 -8.69
CA GLU A 91 -16.22 2.58 -7.54
C GLU A 91 -15.41 1.52 -6.78
N GLN A 92 -15.60 1.44 -5.46
CA GLN A 92 -15.01 0.41 -4.59
C GLN A 92 -15.07 -0.97 -5.25
N SER A 93 -16.24 -1.39 -5.72
CA SER A 93 -16.43 -2.73 -6.28
C SER A 93 -15.52 -2.98 -7.48
N THR A 94 -15.32 -1.97 -8.32
CA THR A 94 -14.43 -2.05 -9.49
C THR A 94 -12.97 -2.22 -9.09
N LEU A 95 -12.54 -1.53 -8.03
CA LEU A 95 -11.18 -1.64 -7.50
C LEU A 95 -10.96 -2.96 -6.76
N ALA A 96 -11.93 -3.39 -5.96
CA ALA A 96 -11.89 -4.65 -5.21
C ALA A 96 -11.86 -5.86 -6.17
N THR A 97 -12.72 -5.88 -7.19
CA THR A 97 -12.70 -6.92 -8.22
C THR A 97 -11.35 -6.96 -8.93
N ALA A 98 -10.78 -5.80 -9.30
CA ALA A 98 -9.48 -5.76 -9.95
C ALA A 98 -8.35 -6.34 -9.09
N LEU A 99 -8.39 -6.15 -7.77
CA LEU A 99 -7.45 -6.78 -6.84
C LEU A 99 -7.67 -8.30 -6.74
N ASN A 100 -8.93 -8.74 -6.66
CA ASN A 100 -9.27 -10.16 -6.56
C ASN A 100 -8.94 -10.95 -7.84
N GLU A 101 -8.93 -10.28 -8.99
CA GLU A 101 -8.62 -10.88 -10.30
C GLU A 101 -7.11 -10.92 -10.62
N LEU A 102 -6.24 -10.38 -9.74
CA LEU A 102 -4.80 -10.43 -9.94
C LEU A 102 -4.31 -11.88 -9.91
N SER A 103 -3.79 -12.36 -11.04
CA SER A 103 -3.13 -13.65 -11.12
C SER A 103 -1.74 -13.62 -10.46
N GLN A 104 -1.16 -14.80 -10.23
CA GLN A 104 0.22 -14.91 -9.73
C GLN A 104 1.25 -14.22 -10.64
N MET A 105 1.00 -14.23 -11.96
CA MET A 105 1.81 -13.50 -12.93
C MET A 105 1.70 -11.99 -12.71
N ASN A 106 0.48 -11.48 -12.52
CA ASN A 106 0.26 -10.06 -12.27
C ASN A 106 0.88 -9.61 -10.94
N LEU A 107 0.80 -10.43 -9.89
CA LEU A 107 1.47 -10.15 -8.62
C LEU A 107 2.98 -10.06 -8.79
N SER A 108 3.57 -10.92 -9.63
CA SER A 108 5.01 -10.90 -9.92
C SER A 108 5.42 -9.66 -10.72
N GLU A 109 4.63 -9.27 -11.72
CA GLU A 109 4.81 -8.04 -12.49
C GLU A 109 4.64 -6.79 -11.62
N LEU A 110 3.62 -6.78 -10.76
CA LEU A 110 3.36 -5.69 -9.82
C LEU A 110 4.51 -5.55 -8.82
N ALA A 111 5.01 -6.66 -8.26
CA ALA A 111 6.17 -6.64 -7.37
C ALA A 111 7.42 -6.07 -8.06
N ARG A 112 7.64 -6.40 -9.34
CA ARG A 112 8.71 -5.81 -10.14
C ARG A 112 8.49 -4.31 -10.35
N ALA A 113 7.30 -3.89 -10.76
CA ALA A 113 6.96 -2.48 -10.98
C ALA A 113 7.14 -1.65 -9.70
N VAL A 114 6.65 -2.14 -8.55
CA VAL A 114 6.82 -1.48 -7.25
C VAL A 114 8.29 -1.39 -6.86
N ARG A 115 9.10 -2.42 -7.16
CA ARG A 115 10.55 -2.37 -6.93
C ARG A 115 11.22 -1.31 -7.80
N GLU A 116 10.87 -1.21 -9.07
CA GLU A 116 11.41 -0.18 -9.98
C GLU A 116 11.07 1.24 -9.49
N ILE A 117 9.81 1.46 -9.09
CA ILE A 117 9.36 2.72 -8.49
C ILE A 117 10.15 3.03 -7.22
N SER A 118 10.29 2.03 -6.34
CA SER A 118 11.00 2.16 -5.07
C SER A 118 12.48 2.44 -5.28
N ASP A 119 13.14 1.75 -6.20
CA ASP A 119 14.55 1.95 -6.51
C ASP A 119 14.82 3.37 -7.03
N ARG A 120 13.88 3.92 -7.80
CA ARG A 120 13.96 5.30 -8.28
C ARG A 120 13.74 6.34 -7.17
N CYS A 121 12.82 6.08 -6.25
CA CYS A 121 12.43 7.06 -5.22
C CYS A 121 13.22 6.93 -3.91
N SER A 122 13.82 5.76 -3.65
CA SER A 122 14.42 5.44 -2.36
C SER A 122 15.87 5.90 -2.27
N ARG A 123 16.18 6.59 -1.17
CA ARG A 123 17.56 6.92 -0.79
C ARG A 123 18.33 5.71 -0.27
N MET A 124 17.66 4.60 0.06
CA MET A 124 18.28 3.39 0.58
C MET A 124 19.29 2.79 -0.39
N ARG A 125 19.06 2.88 -1.70
CA ARG A 125 20.00 2.36 -2.72
C ARG A 125 21.28 3.18 -2.81
N GLN A 126 21.24 4.44 -2.38
CA GLN A 126 22.38 5.37 -2.36
C GLN A 126 23.03 5.45 -0.97
N HIS A 127 22.55 4.65 0.00
CA HIS A 127 23.08 4.65 1.35
C HIS A 127 24.47 4.00 1.38
N ASP A 128 25.39 4.63 2.11
CA ASP A 128 26.69 4.02 2.40
C ASP A 128 26.52 2.94 3.46
N TRP A 129 26.56 1.69 3.02
CA TRP A 129 26.40 0.49 3.85
C TRP A 129 27.49 0.29 4.90
N ARG A 130 28.55 1.11 4.91
CA ARG A 130 29.52 1.16 6.01
C ARG A 130 28.96 1.88 7.25
N GLY A 131 27.92 2.70 7.07
CA GLY A 131 27.20 3.38 8.14
C GLY A 131 25.94 2.64 8.59
N PHE A 132 25.35 3.11 9.69
CA PHE A 132 24.06 2.58 10.14
C PHE A 132 22.93 3.07 9.21
N LEU A 133 22.06 2.14 8.80
CA LEU A 133 20.78 2.45 8.18
C LEU A 133 19.70 2.45 9.27
N MET A 134 19.14 3.62 9.54
CA MET A 134 17.99 3.73 10.43
C MET A 134 16.73 3.39 9.64
N LEU A 135 16.04 2.33 10.05
CA LEU A 135 14.86 1.83 9.37
C LEU A 135 13.66 1.95 10.32
N ASP A 136 12.71 2.78 9.94
CA ASP A 136 11.42 2.86 10.61
C ASP A 136 10.48 1.85 9.95
N PHE A 137 10.17 0.80 10.69
CA PHE A 137 9.20 -0.21 10.25
C PHE A 137 7.91 0.00 11.02
N ASP A 138 6.80 0.03 10.29
CA ASP A 138 5.49 -0.04 10.92
C ASP A 138 5.28 -1.45 11.50
N LEU A 139 5.27 -1.54 12.84
CA LEU A 139 4.98 -2.77 13.59
C LEU A 139 3.49 -2.86 13.94
N SER A 140 2.64 -2.04 13.32
CA SER A 140 1.20 -2.16 13.48
C SER A 140 0.73 -3.47 12.87
N GLY A 141 0.10 -4.31 13.68
CA GLY A 141 -0.55 -5.51 13.18
C GLY A 141 -1.68 -5.14 12.22
N LEU A 142 -1.55 -5.56 10.96
CA LEU A 142 -2.60 -5.43 9.96
C LEU A 142 -3.75 -6.38 10.34
N PRO A 143 -4.93 -5.87 10.73
CA PRO A 143 -6.06 -6.73 11.05
C PRO A 143 -6.58 -7.36 9.76
N CYS A 144 -6.80 -8.68 9.81
CA CYS A 144 -7.45 -9.39 8.72
C CYS A 144 -8.97 -9.42 8.97
N GLY A 145 -9.76 -9.18 7.93
CA GLY A 145 -11.22 -9.26 8.02
C GLY A 145 -11.69 -10.64 8.48
N LYS A 146 -12.83 -10.69 9.17
CA LYS A 146 -13.40 -11.95 9.70
C LYS A 146 -13.64 -12.98 8.59
N GLU A 147 -14.05 -12.53 7.42
CA GLU A 147 -14.41 -13.38 6.28
C GLU A 147 -13.34 -13.42 5.19
N ALA A 148 -12.15 -12.91 5.47
CA ALA A 148 -11.05 -12.98 4.50
C ALA A 148 -10.60 -14.44 4.33
N GLU A 149 -10.51 -14.87 3.08
CA GLU A 149 -10.03 -16.21 2.74
C GLU A 149 -8.59 -16.39 3.24
N GLY A 150 -8.33 -17.48 3.96
CA GLY A 150 -7.02 -17.74 4.57
C GLY A 150 -6.71 -16.92 5.83
N SER A 151 -7.70 -16.22 6.43
CA SER A 151 -7.51 -15.49 7.68
C SER A 151 -7.12 -16.43 8.83
N GLN A 152 -5.89 -16.29 9.30
CA GLN A 152 -5.36 -16.97 10.48
C GLN A 152 -5.12 -15.96 11.60
N LYS A 153 -5.20 -16.42 12.85
CA LYS A 153 -4.88 -15.58 14.02
C LYS A 153 -3.41 -15.16 13.94
N GLY A 154 -3.17 -13.89 13.61
CA GLY A 154 -1.82 -13.31 13.55
C GLY A 154 -1.14 -13.19 14.93
N TYR A 155 0.16 -12.84 14.90
CA TYR A 155 1.03 -12.69 16.08
C TYR A 155 0.55 -11.63 17.09
N PHE A 156 -0.25 -10.65 16.65
CA PHE A 156 -0.84 -9.62 17.51
C PHE A 156 -2.02 -10.18 18.31
N SER A 157 -1.70 -11.03 19.29
CA SER A 157 -2.61 -11.66 20.24
C SER A 157 -3.20 -10.63 21.23
N GLY A 158 -4.15 -9.83 20.76
CA GLY A 158 -4.85 -8.84 21.60
C GLY A 158 -5.89 -8.01 20.87
N LYS A 159 -5.82 -7.95 19.54
CA LYS A 159 -6.84 -7.31 18.68
C LYS A 159 -7.73 -8.35 17.98
N LYS A 160 -8.23 -9.34 18.72
CA LYS A 160 -9.38 -10.11 18.24
C LYS A 160 -10.58 -9.18 18.31
N THR A 161 -11.29 -8.98 17.20
CA THR A 161 -12.63 -8.38 17.23
C THR A 161 -13.47 -9.20 18.22
N SER A 162 -13.89 -8.56 19.32
CA SER A 162 -14.78 -9.17 20.31
C SER A 162 -16.06 -9.64 19.60
N GLN A 163 -16.55 -10.84 19.92
CA GLN A 163 -17.71 -11.45 19.27
C GLN A 163 -19.03 -10.71 19.54
N ASP A 164 -19.09 -9.82 20.55
CA ASP A 164 -20.36 -9.22 21.02
C ASP A 164 -20.30 -7.71 21.34
N ALA A 165 -19.29 -6.97 20.85
CA ALA A 165 -19.28 -5.53 21.05
C ALA A 165 -20.13 -4.85 19.97
N ASN A 166 -21.42 -4.64 20.27
CA ASN A 166 -22.25 -3.63 19.62
C ASN A 166 -21.47 -2.31 19.56
N TRP A 167 -21.29 -1.74 18.36
CA TRP A 167 -20.51 -0.51 18.15
C TRP A 167 -20.95 0.59 19.13
N PRO A 168 -20.13 1.01 20.09
CA PRO A 168 -20.27 2.35 20.61
C PRO A 168 -19.55 3.27 19.63
N VAL A 169 -20.28 4.27 19.16
CA VAL A 169 -19.75 5.51 18.63
C VAL A 169 -18.49 5.90 19.45
N SER A 170 -17.36 6.02 18.76
CA SER A 170 -16.02 6.36 19.28
C SER A 170 -15.18 5.19 19.77
N ALA A 171 -14.27 4.72 18.91
CA ALA A 171 -13.07 4.02 19.38
C ALA A 171 -12.15 5.03 20.10
N PRO A 172 -11.66 4.73 21.32
CA PRO A 172 -10.69 5.58 21.99
C PRO A 172 -9.38 5.62 21.20
N PHE A 173 -8.76 6.79 21.23
CA PHE A 173 -7.50 7.14 20.55
C PHE A 173 -6.49 6.00 20.46
N LEU A 174 -5.90 5.86 19.26
CA LEU A 174 -4.69 5.10 18.97
C LEU A 174 -3.69 5.17 20.14
N THR A 175 -3.58 4.09 20.91
CA THR A 175 -2.39 3.84 21.71
C THR A 175 -1.29 3.42 20.72
N ARG A 176 -0.62 4.42 20.14
CA ARG A 176 0.62 4.25 19.38
C ARG A 176 1.60 3.52 20.28
N LYS A 177 1.81 2.22 20.07
CA LYS A 177 3.03 1.58 20.60
C LYS A 177 4.20 2.28 19.92
N ARG A 178 5.13 2.81 20.72
CA ARG A 178 6.33 3.49 20.21
C ARG A 178 7.02 2.55 19.21
N SER A 179 7.25 3.04 18.00
CA SER A 179 8.17 2.40 17.07
C SER A 179 9.51 2.25 17.79
N GLY A 180 10.00 1.02 17.88
CA GLY A 180 11.30 0.75 18.46
C GLY A 180 12.36 1.04 17.42
N LEU A 181 13.18 2.07 17.65
CA LEU A 181 14.44 2.25 16.94
C LEU A 181 15.30 1.00 17.14
N THR A 182 15.47 0.21 16.09
CA THR A 182 16.35 -0.97 16.13
C THR A 182 17.45 -0.76 15.10
N SER A 183 18.66 -0.53 15.59
CA SER A 183 19.88 -0.50 14.77
C SER A 183 20.34 -1.94 14.57
N LEU A 184 20.19 -2.47 13.35
CA LEU A 184 20.73 -3.77 12.99
C LEU A 184 22.09 -3.60 12.32
N LEU A 185 23.08 -4.38 12.77
CA LEU A 185 24.34 -4.53 12.06
C LEU A 185 24.11 -5.53 10.92
N ALA A 186 24.25 -5.11 9.67
CA ALA A 186 23.98 -5.96 8.52
C ALA A 186 25.15 -6.89 8.23
N THR A 187 25.18 -8.07 8.86
CA THR A 187 26.00 -9.19 8.38
C THR A 187 25.18 -9.94 7.34
N ILE A 188 25.41 -9.69 6.05
CA ILE A 188 24.77 -10.46 4.97
C ILE A 188 25.67 -11.66 4.65
N PRO A 189 25.29 -12.92 4.95
CA PRO A 189 25.77 -14.04 4.16
C PRO A 189 25.00 -14.08 2.83
N PRO A 190 25.63 -14.46 1.70
CA PRO A 190 24.98 -14.48 0.40
C PRO A 190 23.76 -15.43 0.44
N CYS A 191 22.62 -14.93 -0.06
CA CYS A 191 21.40 -15.70 -0.20
C CYS A 191 21.61 -16.82 -1.22
N ASN A 192 21.90 -18.04 -0.75
CA ASN A 192 21.73 -19.25 -1.55
C ASN A 192 20.31 -19.79 -1.33
N ALA A 193 19.58 -19.90 -2.45
CA ALA A 193 18.28 -20.53 -2.51
C ALA A 193 18.42 -22.05 -2.35
N SER A 194 18.34 -22.54 -1.13
CA SER A 194 17.81 -23.86 -0.74
C SER A 194 18.13 -24.09 0.73
N ASN A 195 17.10 -24.24 1.55
CA ASN A 195 17.10 -25.09 2.75
C ASN A 195 15.72 -25.01 3.38
N GLN A 196 14.89 -26.00 3.07
CA GLN A 196 13.75 -26.36 3.92
C GLN A 196 14.30 -26.89 5.26
N PRO A 197 13.74 -26.53 6.42
CA PRO A 197 13.94 -27.30 7.63
C PRO A 197 12.99 -28.49 7.62
N SER A 198 13.53 -29.68 7.35
CA SER A 198 12.91 -30.96 7.72
C SER A 198 12.67 -30.98 9.23
N TRP A 199 11.41 -31.13 9.65
CA TRP A 199 11.09 -31.35 11.05
C TRP A 199 11.58 -32.74 11.46
N GLY A 200 12.65 -32.76 12.25
CA GLY A 200 13.23 -33.98 12.81
C GLY A 200 12.29 -34.66 13.81
N SER A 201 12.07 -35.95 13.59
CA SER A 201 11.36 -36.87 14.46
C SER A 201 11.93 -36.85 15.88
N LYS A 202 11.01 -36.78 16.88
CA LYS A 202 11.32 -37.05 18.28
C LYS A 202 11.81 -38.50 18.41
N VAL A 203 13.07 -38.67 18.78
CA VAL A 203 13.61 -39.95 19.25
C VAL A 203 13.54 -39.94 20.78
N HIS A 204 12.77 -40.87 21.33
CA HIS A 204 12.83 -41.28 22.73
C HIS A 204 14.11 -42.05 22.98
N LEU A 205 14.83 -41.73 24.06
CA LEU A 205 15.69 -42.69 24.74
C LEU A 205 15.53 -42.53 26.26
N THR A 206 15.00 -43.62 26.82
CA THR A 206 15.08 -44.17 28.19
C THR A 206 14.79 -43.27 29.38
#